data_AF-A0A924WN46-F1
#
_entry.id   AF-A0A924WN46-F1
#
_cell.length_a   1.000
_cell.length_b   1.000
_cell.length_c   1.000
_cell.angle_alpha   90.00
_cell.angle_beta   90.00
_cell.angle_gamma   90.00
#
_symmetry.space_group_name_H-M   'P 1'
#
loop_
_entity.id
_entity.type
_entity.pdbx_description
1 polymer ?
#
loop_
_entity_poly.entity_id
_entity_poly.type
_entity_poly.pdbx_seq_one_letter_code
_entity_poly.pdbx_strand_id
1 'polypeptide(L)'
;MRKLIAGMALAISASFANGALLDVPVPANAYITLNGFEWAWGASCTSKGAGDCDTPAFGYQLTQGWRVAVASDMGLAPTALNFLFPGANVPFNGSDPVSGARFDFLNAAYTNAASAGACATAYFTNADGNNSCDWFNGGGQNVNTVGWFNQNGEANFFAEMLFIRTTNVTAIPLPASFVPLLSGLGLLGYIARRRTQRTA
;
A
#
# COMPACT_ATOMS: atom_id res chain seq x y z
N MET A 1 -30.89 -44.75 34.14
CA MET A 1 -30.86 -43.38 33.58
C MET A 1 -29.60 -42.67 34.05
N ARG A 2 -28.58 -42.55 33.20
CA ARG A 2 -27.43 -41.66 33.41
C ARG A 2 -27.12 -41.02 32.05
N LYS A 3 -27.47 -39.75 31.89
CA LYS A 3 -27.15 -38.95 30.71
C LYS A 3 -25.77 -38.35 30.94
N LEU A 4 -24.77 -38.80 30.18
CA LEU A 4 -23.48 -38.13 30.06
C LEU A 4 -23.60 -37.12 28.92
N ILE A 5 -23.61 -35.83 29.24
CA ILE A 5 -23.53 -34.74 28.27
C ILE A 5 -22.05 -34.38 28.17
N ALA A 6 -21.40 -34.77 27.07
CA ALA A 6 -20.06 -34.33 26.75
C ALA A 6 -20.15 -32.95 26.10
N GLY A 7 -19.73 -31.91 26.82
CA GLY A 7 -19.59 -30.56 26.29
C GLY A 7 -18.33 -30.46 25.43
N MET A 8 -18.51 -30.19 24.14
CA MET A 8 -17.40 -29.95 23.20
C MET A 8 -17.02 -28.46 23.30
N ALA A 9 -15.89 -28.17 23.94
CA ALA A 9 -15.34 -26.82 23.99
C ALA A 9 -14.72 -26.48 22.63
N LEU A 10 -15.38 -25.60 21.88
CA LEU A 10 -14.86 -25.05 20.63
C LEU A 10 -13.86 -23.94 20.98
N ALA A 11 -12.58 -24.27 21.00
CA ALA A 11 -11.51 -23.28 21.12
C ALA A 11 -11.43 -22.49 19.82
N ILE A 12 -11.93 -21.25 19.82
CA ILE A 12 -11.73 -20.30 18.73
C ILE A 12 -10.29 -19.80 18.86
N SER A 13 -9.36 -20.44 18.17
CA SER A 13 -8.03 -19.88 17.93
C SER A 13 -8.18 -18.69 17.01
N ALA A 14 -8.08 -17.48 17.57
CA ALA A 14 -7.95 -16.25 16.80
C ALA A 14 -6.59 -16.25 16.11
N SER A 15 -6.56 -16.63 14.83
CA SER A 15 -5.40 -16.40 13.97
C SER A 15 -5.29 -14.90 13.74
N PHE A 16 -4.24 -14.26 14.25
CA PHE A 16 -3.86 -12.92 13.80
C PHE A 16 -3.45 -13.05 12.33
N ALA A 17 -4.29 -12.54 11.42
CA ALA A 17 -3.94 -12.47 10.01
C ALA A 17 -2.84 -11.43 9.84
N ASN A 18 -1.61 -11.89 9.56
CA ASN A 18 -0.60 -11.01 9.02
C ASN A 18 -1.09 -10.56 7.64
N GLY A 19 -1.40 -9.27 7.50
CA GLY A 19 -1.87 -8.71 6.23
C GLY A 19 -0.75 -8.76 5.21
N ALA A 20 -0.77 -9.74 4.31
CA ALA A 20 0.22 -9.81 3.24
C ALA A 20 0.15 -8.55 2.36
N LEU A 21 1.31 -8.07 1.92
CA LEU A 21 1.39 -6.99 0.94
C LEU A 21 0.63 -7.35 -0.32
N LEU A 22 -0.05 -6.35 -0.88
CA LEU A 22 -0.72 -6.48 -2.16
C LEU A 22 0.23 -6.16 -3.32
N ASP A 23 0.74 -7.21 -3.96
CA ASP A 23 1.53 -7.14 -5.20
C ASP A 23 0.63 -6.96 -6.44
N VAL A 24 -0.23 -5.95 -6.41
CA VAL A 24 -1.13 -5.55 -7.51
C VAL A 24 -1.08 -4.03 -7.69
N PRO A 25 -1.52 -3.48 -8.84
CA PRO A 25 -1.53 -2.04 -9.04
C PRO A 25 -2.30 -1.32 -7.94
N VAL A 26 -1.71 -0.25 -7.41
CA VAL A 26 -2.42 0.63 -6.47
C VAL A 26 -3.64 1.20 -7.20
N PRO A 27 -4.86 0.95 -6.72
CA PRO A 27 -6.06 1.38 -7.41
C PRO A 27 -6.22 2.90 -7.34
N ALA A 28 -6.85 3.50 -8.36
CA ALA A 28 -7.00 4.95 -8.50
C ALA A 28 -7.75 5.63 -7.34
N ASN A 29 -8.47 4.86 -6.53
CA ASN A 29 -9.18 5.36 -5.36
C ASN A 29 -8.39 5.21 -4.04
N ALA A 30 -7.17 4.68 -4.07
CA ALA A 30 -6.25 4.59 -2.93
C ALA A 30 -5.11 5.63 -2.98
N TYR A 31 -5.10 6.49 -3.99
CA TYR A 31 -4.15 7.59 -4.12
C TYR A 31 -4.85 8.85 -4.66
N ILE A 32 -4.14 9.98 -4.66
CA ILE A 32 -4.60 11.23 -5.26
C ILE A 32 -3.60 11.76 -6.28
N THR A 33 -4.07 12.59 -7.19
CA THR A 33 -3.21 13.30 -8.14
C THR A 33 -3.12 14.77 -7.76
N LEU A 34 -1.91 15.25 -7.48
CA LEU A 34 -1.66 16.64 -7.09
C LEU A 34 -0.27 17.08 -7.58
N ASN A 35 -0.18 18.30 -8.12
CA ASN A 35 1.08 18.91 -8.57
C ASN A 35 1.87 18.08 -9.61
N GLY A 36 1.16 17.30 -10.46
CA GLY A 36 1.79 16.44 -11.47
C GLY A 36 2.31 15.09 -10.95
N PHE A 37 2.00 14.77 -9.69
CA PHE A 37 2.36 13.51 -9.06
C PHE A 37 1.13 12.76 -8.58
N GLU A 38 1.26 11.45 -8.50
CA GLU A 38 0.34 10.59 -7.77
C GLU A 38 0.92 10.34 -6.39
N TRP A 39 0.11 10.57 -5.36
CA TRP A 39 0.48 10.49 -3.95
C TRP A 39 -0.38 9.44 -3.25
N ALA A 40 0.28 8.49 -2.61
CA ALA A 40 -0.37 7.45 -1.82
C ALA A 40 0.05 7.57 -0.36
N TRP A 41 -0.92 7.54 0.55
CA TRP A 41 -0.69 7.57 1.99
C TRP A 41 -0.51 6.13 2.49
N GLY A 42 0.61 5.86 3.18
CA GLY A 42 0.75 4.65 3.99
C GLY A 42 1.21 4.94 5.42
N ALA A 43 1.12 3.90 6.25
CA ALA A 43 1.40 3.92 7.66
C ALA A 43 2.78 4.48 7.98
N SER A 44 2.89 5.06 9.16
CA SER A 44 4.14 5.56 9.73
C SER A 44 5.23 4.50 9.78
N CYS A 45 6.44 4.96 9.51
CA CYS A 45 7.66 4.21 9.75
C CYS A 45 8.28 4.75 11.04
N THR A 46 8.22 3.95 12.10
CA THR A 46 8.91 4.28 13.35
C THR A 46 10.42 4.06 13.17
N SER A 47 11.22 5.12 13.26
CA SER A 47 12.67 4.96 13.48
C SER A 47 12.95 4.69 14.97
N LYS A 48 12.36 3.64 15.54
CA LYS A 48 12.88 3.14 16.82
C LYS A 48 14.18 2.40 16.54
N GLY A 49 15.22 2.76 17.27
CA GLY A 49 16.58 2.29 17.06
C GLY A 49 16.68 0.77 16.81
N ALA A 50 17.56 0.40 15.89
CA ALA A 50 17.94 -0.96 15.55
C ALA A 50 16.77 -1.94 15.33
N GLY A 51 16.04 -1.80 14.21
CA GLY A 51 15.59 -2.99 13.47
C GLY A 51 14.10 -3.19 13.16
N ASP A 52 13.16 -2.34 13.58
CA ASP A 52 11.73 -2.73 13.56
C ASP A 52 10.82 -1.93 12.63
N CYS A 53 11.36 -1.27 11.60
CA CYS A 53 10.57 -1.06 10.39
C CYS A 53 11.29 -1.74 9.25
N ASP A 54 10.71 -2.79 8.70
CA ASP A 54 11.06 -3.22 7.36
C ASP A 54 10.97 -1.97 6.47
N THR A 55 12.07 -1.62 5.80
CA THR A 55 12.07 -0.71 4.66
C THR A 55 10.78 -0.91 3.88
N PRO A 56 10.04 0.16 3.51
CA PRO A 56 8.75 -0.01 2.85
C PRO A 56 8.90 -1.04 1.76
N ALA A 57 8.03 -2.04 1.81
CA ALA A 57 8.21 -3.27 1.09
C ALA A 57 7.73 -3.02 -0.34
N PHE A 58 8.66 -2.49 -1.09
CA PHE A 58 8.46 -1.86 -2.37
C PHE A 58 8.34 -2.82 -3.55
N GLY A 59 8.35 -4.13 -3.31
CA GLY A 59 8.56 -5.19 -4.31
C GLY A 59 7.90 -4.90 -5.65
N TYR A 60 6.59 -5.17 -5.75
CA TYR A 60 5.84 -4.90 -6.97
C TYR A 60 5.71 -3.39 -7.28
N GLN A 61 5.58 -2.53 -6.27
CA GLN A 61 5.28 -1.10 -6.49
C GLN A 61 6.42 -0.29 -7.11
N LEU A 62 7.67 -0.68 -6.90
CA LEU A 62 8.81 -0.09 -7.62
C LEU A 62 8.70 -0.29 -9.14
N THR A 63 8.16 -1.43 -9.58
CA THR A 63 7.95 -1.69 -11.02
C THR A 63 6.93 -0.73 -11.63
N GLN A 64 6.11 -0.10 -10.78
CA GLN A 64 5.14 0.92 -11.18
C GLN A 64 5.64 2.36 -10.96
N GLY A 65 6.92 2.53 -10.61
CA GLY A 65 7.55 3.83 -10.41
C GLY A 65 7.24 4.49 -9.05
N TRP A 66 6.61 3.78 -8.11
CA TRP A 66 6.42 4.30 -6.76
C TRP A 66 7.73 4.32 -5.98
N ARG A 67 7.92 5.36 -5.19
CA ARG A 67 9.03 5.50 -4.22
C ARG A 67 8.55 6.23 -2.98
N VAL A 68 9.34 6.16 -1.89
CA VAL A 68 9.12 7.07 -0.75
C VAL A 68 9.32 8.50 -1.23
N ALA A 69 8.44 9.40 -0.80
CA ALA A 69 8.63 10.81 -1.01
C ALA A 69 9.80 11.33 -0.16
N VAL A 70 10.69 12.09 -0.79
CA VAL A 70 11.90 12.64 -0.18
C VAL A 70 11.67 14.11 0.18
N ALA A 71 12.60 14.70 0.93
CA ALA A 71 12.50 16.09 1.38
C ALA A 71 12.22 17.11 0.25
N SER A 72 12.79 16.91 -0.94
CA SER A 72 12.54 17.80 -2.10
C SER A 72 11.11 17.71 -2.64
N ASP A 73 10.40 16.60 -2.41
CA ASP A 73 9.01 16.45 -2.84
C ASP A 73 8.04 17.15 -1.88
N MET A 74 8.43 17.31 -0.61
CA MET A 74 7.53 17.76 0.46
C MET A 74 7.02 19.19 0.29
N GLY A 75 7.70 20.03 -0.50
CA GLY A 75 7.18 21.35 -0.88
C GLY A 75 5.91 21.30 -1.74
N LEU A 76 5.62 20.14 -2.33
CA LEU A 76 4.44 19.87 -3.16
C LEU A 76 3.50 18.84 -2.54
N ALA A 77 3.78 18.38 -1.32
CA ALA A 77 3.03 17.32 -0.68
C ALA A 77 1.58 17.74 -0.41
N PRO A 78 0.63 16.80 -0.56
CA PRO A 78 -0.75 17.02 -0.14
C PRO A 78 -0.86 17.19 1.38
N THR A 79 -2.01 17.67 1.83
CA THR A 79 -2.45 17.54 3.22
C THR A 79 -3.31 16.28 3.38
N ALA A 80 -3.51 15.83 4.62
CA ALA A 80 -4.40 14.71 4.95
C ALA A 80 -5.81 14.90 4.40
N LEU A 81 -6.33 16.14 4.41
CA LEU A 81 -7.64 16.47 3.86
C LEU A 81 -7.76 16.21 2.36
N ASN A 82 -6.66 16.26 1.61
CA ASN A 82 -6.69 15.97 0.18
C ASN A 82 -6.98 14.50 -0.12
N PHE A 83 -6.73 13.59 0.82
CA PHE A 83 -7.05 12.16 0.69
C PHE A 83 -8.52 11.84 0.99
N LEU A 84 -9.34 12.83 1.38
CA LEU A 84 -10.77 12.64 1.59
C LEU A 84 -11.54 13.02 0.32
N PHE A 85 -12.08 12.03 -0.39
CA PHE A 85 -12.88 12.27 -1.59
C PHE A 85 -13.95 11.19 -1.84
N PRO A 86 -15.04 11.51 -2.56
CA PRO A 86 -16.06 10.52 -2.91
C PRO A 86 -15.49 9.38 -3.75
N GLY A 87 -15.74 8.15 -3.31
CA GLY A 87 -15.29 6.94 -4.00
C GLY A 87 -13.88 6.47 -3.62
N ALA A 88 -13.20 7.13 -2.68
CA ALA A 88 -11.95 6.64 -2.11
C ALA A 88 -12.12 5.24 -1.48
N ASN A 89 -11.03 4.48 -1.36
CA ASN A 89 -11.09 3.05 -1.07
C ASN A 89 -11.52 2.70 0.36
N VAL A 90 -11.29 3.57 1.35
CA VAL A 90 -11.68 3.32 2.75
C VAL A 90 -12.96 4.07 3.10
N PRO A 91 -14.09 3.37 3.32
CA PRO A 91 -15.30 3.99 3.85
C PRO A 91 -15.09 4.56 5.25
N PHE A 92 -15.80 5.62 5.62
CA PHE A 92 -15.74 6.13 6.99
C PHE A 92 -16.21 5.11 8.01
N ASN A 93 -15.47 5.05 9.13
CA ASN A 93 -15.65 4.06 10.19
C ASN A 93 -15.65 2.61 9.65
N GLY A 94 -14.95 2.37 8.56
CA GLY A 94 -14.87 1.07 7.90
C GLY A 94 -13.45 0.71 7.47
N SER A 95 -13.37 -0.27 6.59
CA SER A 95 -12.13 -0.72 5.98
C SER A 95 -12.35 -0.93 4.49
N ASP A 96 -11.30 -0.73 3.70
CA ASP A 96 -11.29 -1.06 2.28
C ASP A 96 -11.63 -2.54 2.12
N PRO A 97 -12.72 -2.91 1.40
CA PRO A 97 -13.12 -4.30 1.24
C PRO A 97 -12.11 -5.15 0.47
N VAL A 98 -11.22 -4.54 -0.32
CA VAL A 98 -10.18 -5.25 -1.08
C VAL A 98 -8.95 -5.44 -0.23
N SER A 99 -8.42 -4.35 0.32
CA SER A 99 -7.12 -4.37 0.99
C SER A 99 -7.18 -4.56 2.49
N GLY A 100 -8.34 -4.34 3.12
CA GLY A 100 -8.50 -4.28 4.57
C GLY A 100 -7.93 -2.99 5.20
N ALA A 101 -7.42 -2.04 4.39
CA ALA A 101 -6.89 -0.79 4.88
C ALA A 101 -7.96 0.02 5.61
N ARG A 102 -7.60 0.69 6.70
CA ARG A 102 -8.51 1.55 7.47
C ARG A 102 -7.85 2.86 7.86
N PHE A 103 -8.61 3.79 8.42
CA PHE A 103 -8.05 4.94 9.13
C PHE A 103 -8.21 4.76 10.63
N ASP A 104 -7.14 5.04 11.37
CA ASP A 104 -7.14 5.06 12.84
C ASP A 104 -7.02 6.51 13.35
N PHE A 105 -7.30 6.70 14.65
CA PHE A 105 -7.23 7.98 15.35
C PHE A 105 -8.01 9.10 14.62
N LEU A 106 -9.33 8.95 14.51
CA LEU A 106 -10.16 9.90 13.76
C LEU A 106 -10.51 11.13 14.61
N ASN A 107 -10.68 12.30 13.99
CA ASN A 107 -11.22 13.50 14.64
C ASN A 107 -12.47 14.03 13.89
N ALA A 108 -13.06 15.10 14.42
CA ALA A 108 -14.22 15.75 13.81
C ALA A 108 -13.98 16.17 12.35
N ALA A 109 -12.75 16.55 11.96
CA ALA A 109 -12.47 16.92 10.58
C ALA A 109 -12.58 15.71 9.63
N TYR A 110 -12.20 14.52 10.09
CA TYR A 110 -12.40 13.27 9.37
C TYR A 110 -13.88 12.86 9.35
N THR A 111 -14.52 12.80 10.53
CA THR A 111 -15.89 12.29 10.64
C THR A 111 -16.94 13.23 10.03
N ASN A 112 -16.65 14.53 9.95
CA ASN A 112 -17.53 15.52 9.32
C ASN A 112 -17.23 15.72 7.83
N ALA A 113 -16.12 15.19 7.31
CA ALA A 113 -15.99 15.06 5.88
C ALA A 113 -17.15 14.17 5.39
N ALA A 114 -17.65 14.42 4.17
CA ALA A 114 -18.87 13.78 3.68
C ALA A 114 -18.60 12.55 2.79
N SER A 115 -17.37 12.03 2.75
CA SER A 115 -16.92 11.05 1.75
C SER A 115 -16.17 9.82 2.27
N ALA A 116 -15.10 9.39 1.62
CA ALA A 116 -14.27 8.25 1.99
C ALA A 116 -12.81 8.72 2.02
N GLY A 117 -11.90 7.94 2.60
CA GLY A 117 -10.48 8.23 2.62
C GLY A 117 -9.67 7.32 1.71
N ALA A 118 -8.63 7.85 1.07
CA ALA A 118 -7.66 7.08 0.32
C ALA A 118 -6.49 6.65 1.23
N CYS A 119 -6.38 5.35 1.49
CA CYS A 119 -5.28 4.75 2.25
C CYS A 119 -4.69 3.57 1.48
N ALA A 120 -3.38 3.61 1.27
CA ALA A 120 -2.66 2.63 0.45
C ALA A 120 -1.68 1.78 1.27
N THR A 121 -1.78 1.75 2.60
CA THR A 121 -0.77 1.09 3.44
C THR A 121 -0.53 -0.38 3.05
N ALA A 122 -1.60 -1.13 2.72
CA ALA A 122 -1.53 -2.53 2.29
C ALA A 122 -0.66 -2.78 1.04
N TYR A 123 -0.37 -1.75 0.26
CA TYR A 123 0.42 -1.85 -0.97
C TYR A 123 1.91 -1.56 -0.74
N PHE A 124 2.28 -0.97 0.40
CA PHE A 124 3.64 -0.43 0.62
C PHE A 124 4.27 -0.85 1.94
N THR A 125 3.48 -1.15 2.97
CA THR A 125 4.00 -1.36 4.32
C THR A 125 3.43 -2.65 4.91
N ASN A 126 4.31 -3.56 5.33
CA ASN A 126 3.95 -4.82 5.99
C ASN A 126 4.33 -4.84 7.48
N ALA A 127 5.01 -3.80 7.94
CA ALA A 127 6.01 -3.91 9.01
C ALA A 127 5.46 -4.44 10.35
N ASP A 128 4.20 -4.15 10.70
CA ASP A 128 3.68 -4.49 12.03
C ASP A 128 2.30 -5.18 12.01
N GLY A 129 1.85 -5.66 10.85
CA GLY A 129 0.44 -6.05 10.66
C GLY A 129 -0.54 -4.87 10.79
N ASN A 130 -0.03 -3.63 10.91
CA ASN A 130 -0.86 -2.45 10.96
C ASN A 130 -1.28 -2.01 9.56
N ASN A 131 -2.46 -2.47 9.14
CA ASN A 131 -3.09 -2.07 7.90
C ASN A 131 -3.96 -0.81 8.07
N SER A 132 -3.39 0.27 8.63
CA SER A 132 -4.08 1.55 8.75
C SER A 132 -3.23 2.75 8.33
N CYS A 133 -3.91 3.85 8.00
CA CYS A 133 -3.33 5.18 7.92
C CYS A 133 -3.75 5.96 9.17
N ASP A 134 -2.80 6.50 9.92
CA ASP A 134 -3.07 7.26 11.15
C ASP A 134 -3.47 8.69 10.79
N TRP A 135 -4.77 9.00 10.90
CA TRP A 135 -5.29 10.31 10.52
C TRP A 135 -4.63 11.46 11.30
N PHE A 136 -4.34 11.29 12.59
CA PHE A 136 -3.78 12.36 13.43
C PHE A 136 -2.37 12.78 13.01
N ASN A 137 -1.62 11.86 12.41
CA ASN A 137 -0.26 12.09 11.96
C ASN A 137 -0.17 12.46 10.48
N GLY A 138 -1.32 12.63 9.82
CA GLY A 138 -1.38 13.14 8.45
C GLY A 138 -1.02 14.62 8.39
N GLY A 139 -0.29 15.03 7.34
CA GLY A 139 0.17 16.41 7.19
C GLY A 139 -0.98 17.44 7.18
N GLY A 140 -0.81 18.52 7.93
CA GLY A 140 -1.80 19.59 8.05
C GLY A 140 -2.89 19.35 9.11
N GLN A 141 -2.81 18.28 9.91
CA GLN A 141 -3.63 18.16 11.12
C GLN A 141 -3.06 19.05 12.24
N ASN A 142 -3.92 19.81 12.91
CA ASN A 142 -3.54 20.77 13.97
C ASN A 142 -3.20 20.13 15.33
N VAL A 143 -3.29 18.81 15.43
CA VAL A 143 -3.22 18.09 16.72
C VAL A 143 -1.80 17.70 17.11
N ASN A 144 -0.88 17.59 16.15
CA ASN A 144 0.52 17.31 16.39
C ASN A 144 1.36 18.18 15.43
N THR A 145 2.49 18.71 15.87
CA THR A 145 3.52 19.29 14.99
C THR A 145 4.25 18.20 14.17
N VAL A 146 3.54 17.12 13.83
CA VAL A 146 4.05 15.96 13.12
C VAL A 146 3.54 16.09 11.69
N GLY A 147 4.44 16.46 10.79
CA GLY A 147 4.22 16.44 9.36
C GLY A 147 4.36 15.02 8.80
N TRP A 148 4.29 14.91 7.48
CA TRP A 148 4.68 13.68 6.80
C TRP A 148 6.13 13.31 7.13
N PHE A 149 6.44 12.02 7.03
CA PHE A 149 7.84 11.59 7.07
C PHE A 149 8.67 12.36 6.02
N ASN A 150 9.88 12.81 6.42
CA ASN A 150 10.76 13.73 5.66
C ASN A 150 10.24 15.17 5.48
N GLN A 151 9.06 15.52 5.99
CA GLN A 151 8.62 16.92 6.02
C GLN A 151 9.37 17.66 7.13
N ASN A 152 9.89 18.85 6.85
CA ASN A 152 10.61 19.71 7.81
C ASN A 152 11.82 19.05 8.52
N GLY A 153 12.43 18.01 7.93
CA GLY A 153 13.50 17.25 8.58
C GLY A 153 13.03 16.42 9.77
N GLU A 154 11.71 16.21 9.91
CA GLU A 154 11.13 15.41 10.96
C GLU A 154 11.47 13.92 10.75
N ALA A 155 12.18 13.37 11.72
CA ALA A 155 12.38 11.93 11.90
C ALA A 155 11.39 11.36 12.93
N ASN A 156 10.29 12.07 13.17
CA ASN A 156 9.35 11.79 14.25
C ASN A 156 8.83 10.35 14.14
N PHE A 157 8.83 9.67 15.28
CA PHE A 157 8.54 8.25 15.47
C PHE A 157 7.07 7.86 15.18
N PHE A 158 6.26 8.80 14.71
CA PHE A 158 4.85 8.62 14.35
C PHE A 158 4.50 9.24 13.00
N ALA A 159 5.48 9.76 12.25
CA ALA A 159 5.19 10.43 10.99
C ALA A 159 4.72 9.42 9.93
N GLU A 160 3.54 9.67 9.37
CA GLU A 160 2.98 8.86 8.29
C GLU A 160 3.78 9.06 7.00
N MET A 161 3.79 8.03 6.14
CA MET A 161 4.59 8.06 4.92
C MET A 161 3.76 8.45 3.71
N LEU A 162 4.37 9.25 2.83
CA LEU A 162 3.90 9.47 1.48
C LEU A 162 4.74 8.66 0.50
N PHE A 163 4.04 7.96 -0.38
CA PHE A 163 4.60 7.33 -1.56
C PHE A 163 4.23 8.16 -2.77
N ILE A 164 5.16 8.33 -3.69
CA ILE A 164 5.01 9.23 -4.83
C ILE A 164 5.45 8.53 -6.11
N ARG A 165 4.74 8.81 -7.21
CA ARG A 165 5.21 8.60 -8.58
C ARG A 165 4.76 9.74 -9.49
N THR A 166 5.39 9.89 -10.65
CA THR A 166 4.93 10.83 -11.67
C THR A 166 3.67 10.30 -12.35
N THR A 167 2.69 11.16 -12.63
CA THR A 167 1.46 10.78 -13.37
C THR A 167 1.74 10.23 -14.76
N ASN A 168 2.89 10.61 -15.35
CA ASN A 168 3.40 10.05 -16.60
C ASN A 168 4.43 8.95 -16.29
N VAL A 169 3.98 7.80 -15.82
CA VAL A 169 4.80 6.58 -15.93
C VAL A 169 4.77 6.19 -17.40
N THR A 170 5.72 6.70 -18.19
CA THR A 170 6.03 6.05 -19.46
C THR A 170 6.44 4.62 -19.10
N ALA A 171 5.73 3.62 -19.62
CA ALA A 171 6.04 2.23 -19.38
C ALA A 171 7.55 2.04 -19.50
N ILE A 172 8.20 1.58 -18.41
CA ILE A 172 9.65 1.34 -18.43
C ILE A 172 9.88 0.40 -19.61
N PRO A 173 10.65 0.80 -20.64
CA PRO A 173 10.91 -0.07 -21.77
C PRO A 173 11.50 -1.36 -21.20
N LEU A 174 10.82 -2.48 -21.41
CA LEU A 174 11.40 -3.78 -21.08
C LEU A 174 12.79 -3.78 -21.71
N PRO A 175 13.86 -4.08 -20.95
CA PRO A 175 15.19 -4.08 -21.54
C PRO A 175 15.14 -5.00 -22.76
N ALA A 176 15.72 -4.53 -23.87
CA ALA A 176 15.58 -5.16 -25.18
C ALA A 176 15.98 -6.65 -25.20
N SER A 177 16.61 -7.15 -24.14
CA SER A 177 16.91 -8.53 -23.82
C SER A 177 15.69 -9.45 -23.60
N PHE A 178 14.50 -8.93 -23.29
CA PHE A 178 13.30 -9.78 -23.11
C PHE A 178 12.66 -10.24 -24.42
N VAL A 179 12.75 -9.42 -25.47
CA VAL A 179 12.24 -9.75 -26.82
C VAL A 179 12.91 -11.02 -27.39
N PRO A 180 14.26 -11.17 -27.40
CA PRO A 180 14.90 -12.39 -27.89
C PRO A 180 14.65 -13.60 -26.98
N LEU A 181 14.41 -13.42 -25.68
CA LEU A 181 14.08 -14.51 -24.76
C LEU A 181 12.73 -15.15 -25.12
N LEU A 182 11.69 -14.32 -25.30
CA LEU A 182 10.36 -14.78 -25.71
C LEU A 182 10.37 -15.35 -27.14
N SER A 183 11.14 -14.74 -28.04
CA SER A 183 11.34 -15.24 -29.40
C SER A 183 12.04 -16.60 -29.42
N GLY A 184 13.06 -16.79 -28.57
CA GLY A 184 13.83 -18.02 -28.45
C GLY A 184 13.01 -19.18 -27.90
N LEU A 185 12.20 -18.93 -26.87
CA LEU A 185 11.27 -19.93 -26.31
C LEU A 185 10.20 -20.33 -27.33
N GLY A 186 9.65 -19.38 -28.09
CA GLY A 186 8.72 -19.66 -29.18
C GLY A 186 9.32 -20.54 -30.28
N LEU A 187 10.58 -20.29 -30.65
CA LEU A 187 11.30 -21.08 -31.66
C LEU A 187 11.56 -22.51 -31.18
N LEU A 188 11.97 -22.68 -29.92
CA LEU A 188 12.21 -23.99 -29.31
C LEU A 188 10.91 -24.82 -29.23
N GLY A 189 9.80 -24.19 -28.85
CA GLY A 189 8.47 -24.82 -28.87
C GLY A 189 8.04 -25.27 -30.27
N TYR A 190 8.30 -24.44 -31.29
CA TYR A 190 8.01 -24.77 -32.68
C TYR A 190 8.86 -25.95 -33.20
N ILE A 191 10.16 -25.97 -32.89
CA ILE A 191 11.07 -27.05 -33.27
C ILE A 191 10.67 -28.36 -32.58
N ALA A 192 10.33 -28.32 -31.29
CA ALA A 192 9.86 -29.49 -30.54
C ALA A 192 8.59 -30.09 -31.16
N ARG A 193 7.60 -29.25 -31.50
CA ARG A 193 6.33 -29.68 -32.13
C ARG A 193 6.54 -30.34 -33.50
N ARG A 194 7.46 -29.81 -34.32
CA ARG A 194 7.77 -30.42 -35.63
C ARG A 194 8.45 -31.79 -35.51
N ARG A 195 9.20 -32.03 -34.45
CA ARG A 195 9.87 -33.33 -34.22
C ARG A 195 8.85 -34.41 -33.85
N THR A 196 7.86 -34.10 -33.03
CA THR A 196 6.82 -35.07 -32.63
C THR A 196 5.93 -35.50 -33.79
N GLN A 197 5.71 -34.63 -34.78
CA GLN A 197 4.88 -34.95 -35.96
C GLN A 197 5.59 -35.79 -37.04
N ARG A 198 6.91 -35.98 -36.95
CA ARG A 198 7.67 -36.81 -37.92
C ARG A 198 7.87 -38.26 -37.46
N THR A 199 7.53 -38.56 -36.21
CA THR A 199 7.67 -39.89 -35.59
C THR A 199 6.34 -40.63 -35.43
N ALA A 200 5.26 -40.12 -36.03
CA ALA A 200 3.96 -40.77 -36.17
C ALA A 200 3.67 -41.01 -37.65
#